data_AF-A0A0F9SZ33-F1
#
_entry.id   AF-A0A0F9SZ33-F1
#
_cell.length_a   1.000
_cell.length_b   1.000
_cell.length_c   1.000
_cell.angle_alpha   90.00
_cell.angle_beta   90.00
_cell.angle_gamma   90.00
#
_symmetry.space_group_name_H-M   'P 1'
#
loop_
_entity.id
_entity.type
_entity.pdbx_description
1 polymer ?
#
loop_
_entity_poly.entity_id
_entity_poly.type
_entity_poly.pdbx_seq_one_letter_code
_entity_poly.pdbx_strand_id
1 'polypeptide(L)' 'MNVKITTFKYETEFDVPEKKLELVRALLMELAAGAQNTPK' A
#
# COMPACT_ATOMS: atom_id res chain seq x y z
N MET A 1 6.50 -5.78 -16.16
CA MET A 1 5.11 -5.35 -16.29
C MET A 1 4.81 -4.39 -15.14
N ASN A 2 3.78 -3.56 -15.26
CA ASN A 2 3.40 -2.61 -14.22
C ASN A 2 2.02 -2.96 -13.69
N VAL A 3 1.83 -2.90 -12.38
CA VAL A 3 0.60 -3.28 -11.68
C VAL A 3 0.00 -2.04 -11.04
N LYS A 4 -1.28 -1.79 -11.33
CA LYS A 4 -2.03 -0.70 -10.70
C LYS A 4 -2.57 -1.14 -9.34
N ILE A 5 -2.29 -0.35 -8.32
CA ILE A 5 -2.80 -0.55 -6.96
C ILE A 5 -3.72 0.61 -6.62
N THR A 6 -4.96 0.31 -6.24
CA THR A 6 -5.94 1.30 -5.82
C THR A 6 -6.10 1.23 -4.31
N THR A 7 -5.91 2.33 -3.60
CA THR A 7 -6.14 2.38 -2.14
C THR A 7 -7.52 2.96 -1.85
N PHE A 8 -8.42 2.15 -1.28
CA PHE A 8 -9.82 2.50 -1.05
C PHE A 8 -10.04 3.75 -0.18
N LYS A 9 -9.09 4.09 0.69
CA LYS A 9 -9.22 5.19 1.65
C LYS A 9 -8.88 6.56 1.06
N TYR A 10 -8.13 6.59 -0.04
CA TYR A 10 -7.60 7.83 -0.63
C TYR A 10 -7.93 7.97 -2.12
N GLU A 11 -8.70 7.04 -2.70
CA GLU A 11 -9.02 6.99 -4.15
C GLU A 11 -7.77 7.21 -5.04
N THR A 12 -6.61 6.80 -4.55
CA THR A 12 -5.33 7.05 -5.21
C THR A 12 -4.89 5.78 -5.93
N GLU A 13 -4.63 5.91 -7.24
CA GLU A 13 -4.01 4.88 -8.07
C GLU A 13 -2.50 5.02 -8.05
N PHE A 14 -1.80 3.92 -7.74
CA PHE A 14 -0.36 3.82 -7.86
C PHE A 14 0.00 2.86 -8.99
N ASP A 15 0.84 3.33 -9.90
CA ASP A 15 1.45 2.48 -10.92
C ASP A 15 2.79 1.96 -10.40
N VAL A 16 2.83 0.66 -10.08
CA VAL A 16 3.97 0.04 -9.40
C VAL A 16 4.64 -0.97 -10.34
N PRO A 17 5.97 -0.88 -10.55
CA PRO A 17 6.71 -1.90 -11.25
C PRO A 17 6.56 -3.24 -10.52
N GLU A 18 6.22 -4.31 -11.23
CA GLU A 18 5.97 -5.64 -10.66
C GLU A 18 7.11 -6.14 -9.74
N LYS A 19 8.37 -5.83 -10.10
CA LYS A 19 9.57 -6.15 -9.29
C LYS A 19 9.59 -5.48 -7.91
N LYS A 20 8.77 -4.46 -7.69
CA LYS A 20 8.64 -3.70 -6.44
C LYS A 20 7.29 -3.92 -5.76
N LEU A 21 6.42 -4.77 -6.32
CA LEU A 21 5.07 -5.00 -5.82
C LEU A 21 5.07 -5.58 -4.40
N GLU A 22 5.92 -6.56 -4.12
CA GLU A 22 6.03 -7.15 -2.78
C GLU A 22 6.46 -6.13 -1.73
N LEU A 23 7.43 -5.27 -2.06
CA LEU A 23 7.89 -4.21 -1.16
C LEU A 23 6.77 -3.21 -0.87
N VAL A 24 6.04 -2.77 -1.89
CA VAL A 24 4.91 -1.85 -1.70
C VAL A 24 3.80 -2.51 -0.88
N ARG A 25 3.54 -3.80 -1.10
CA ARG A 25 2.54 -4.54 -0.31
C ARG A 25 2.93 -4.67 1.15
N ALA A 26 4.20 -4.95 1.45
CA ALA A 26 4.72 -5.00 2.82
C ALA A 26 4.61 -3.64 3.51
N LEU A 27 5.01 -2.56 2.84
CA LEU A 27 4.90 -1.19 3.36
C LEU A 27 3.45 -0.80 3.65
N LEU A 28 2.51 -1.12 2.75
CA LEU A 28 1.08 -0.83 2.97
C LEU A 28 0.51 -1.62 4.15
N MET A 29 0.96 -2.86 4.35
CA MET A 29 0.55 -3.70 5.48
C MET A 29 1.11 -3.17 6.81
N GLU A 30 2.38 -2.75 6.84
CA GLU A 30 2.97 -2.09 8.00
C GLU A 30 2.27 -0.77 8.33
N LEU A 31 1.94 0.04 7.32
CA LEU A 31 1.20 1.28 7.51
C LEU A 31 -0.18 1.03 8.11
N ALA A 32 -0.88 0.00 7.63
CA ALA A 32 -2.19 -0.39 8.17
C ALA A 32 -2.09 -0.90 9.62
N ALA A 33 -1.07 -1.72 9.93
CA ALA A 33 -0.82 -2.21 11.27
C ALA A 33 -0.41 -1.08 12.23
N GLY A 34 0.41 -0.13 11.78
CA GLY A 34 0.78 1.07 12.54
C GLY A 34 -0.42 1.96 12.83
N ALA A 35 -1.28 2.19 11.83
CA ALA A 35 -2.52 2.95 12.00
C ALA A 35 -3.49 2.29 13.01
N GLN A 36 -3.53 0.96 13.07
CA GLN A 36 -4.32 0.23 14.08
C GLN A 36 -3.79 0.38 15.51
N ASN A 37 -2.49 0.65 15.70
CA ASN A 37 -1.86 0.75 17.02
C ASN A 37 -1.75 2.19 17.56
N THR A 38 -2.20 3.19 16.79
CA THR A 38 -2.32 4.57 17.30
C THR A 38 -3.49 4.64 18.29
N PRO A 39 -3.27 4.98 19.58
CA PRO A 39 -4.38 5.22 20.50
C PRO A 39 -5.15 6.46 20.03
N LYS A 40 -6.49 6.40 20.11
CA LYS A 40 -7.38 7.53 19.86
C LYS A 40 -7.17 8.67 20.86
#